data_AF-A0A378BLF8-F1
#
_entry.id   AF-A0A378BLF8-F1
#
_cell.length_a   1.000
_cell.length_b   1.000
_cell.length_c   1.000
_cell.angle_alpha   90.00
_cell.angle_beta   90.00
_cell.angle_gamma   90.00
#
_symmetry.space_group_name_H-M   'P 1'
#
loop_
_entity.id
_entity.type
_entity.pdbx_description
1 polymer ?
#
loop_
_entity_poly.entity_id
_entity_poly.type
_entity_poly.pdbx_seq_one_letter_code
_entity_poly.pdbx_strand_id
1 'polypeptide(L)' 'MVVPWVGFPLHKLLALVEPTSSARYVAFKTLYAPDQMPGQKDRFIGGGLAYPYVEGLRLDEAMHR' A
#
# COMPACT_ATOMS: atom_id res chain seq x y z
N MET A 1 -12.89 -3.65 -15.62
CA MET A 1 -13.23 -2.21 -15.60
C MET A 1 -12.22 -1.46 -16.46
N VAL A 2 -12.62 -0.37 -17.10
CA VAL A 2 -11.71 0.59 -17.75
C VAL A 2 -11.88 1.91 -17.02
N VAL A 3 -10.81 2.42 -16.40
CA VAL A 3 -10.86 3.61 -15.54
C VAL A 3 -9.74 4.56 -15.93
N PRO A 4 -10.02 5.84 -16.22
CA PRO A 4 -9.01 6.84 -16.55
C PRO A 4 -8.36 7.37 -15.27
N TRP A 5 -7.49 6.58 -14.64
CA TRP A 5 -6.80 6.98 -13.41
C TRP A 5 -5.91 8.22 -13.61
N VAL A 6 -5.91 9.10 -12.61
CA VAL A 6 -5.02 10.27 -12.54
C VAL A 6 -4.17 10.15 -11.29
N GLY A 7 -2.87 10.39 -11.43
CA GLY A 7 -1.91 10.29 -10.34
C GLY A 7 -0.49 10.58 -10.81
N PHE A 8 0.49 10.12 -10.05
CA PHE A 8 1.89 10.16 -10.42
C PHE A 8 2.51 8.77 -10.30
N PRO A 9 3.55 8.46 -11.08
CA PRO A 9 4.19 7.16 -11.02
C PRO A 9 5.00 7.01 -9.73
N LEU A 10 4.89 5.85 -9.08
CA LEU A 10 5.50 5.56 -7.78
C LEU A 10 7.02 5.76 -7.77
N HIS A 11 7.71 5.41 -8.87
CA HIS A 11 9.15 5.56 -8.98
C HIS A 11 9.63 7.01 -8.78
N LYS A 12 8.80 8.03 -9.07
CA LYS A 12 9.15 9.44 -8.80
C LYS A 12 9.18 9.74 -7.30
N LEU A 13 8.28 9.14 -6.52
CA LEU A 13 8.30 9.26 -5.05
C LEU A 13 9.48 8.51 -4.47
N LEU A 14 9.73 7.29 -4.94
CA LEU A 14 10.85 6.48 -4.46
C LEU A 14 12.20 7.15 -4.74
N ALA A 15 12.36 7.84 -5.87
CA ALA A 15 13.57 8.60 -6.16
C ALA A 15 13.89 9.70 -5.13
N LEU A 16 12.88 10.30 -4.49
CA LEU A 16 13.08 11.35 -3.48
C LEU A 16 13.61 10.83 -2.15
N VAL A 17 13.38 9.55 -1.85
CA VAL A 17 13.77 8.93 -0.58
C VAL A 17 15.01 8.04 -0.70
N GLU A 18 15.61 7.98 -1.89
CA GLU A 18 16.88 7.32 -2.19
C GLU A 18 17.02 5.91 -1.54
N PRO A 19 16.30 4.89 -2.04
CA PRO A 19 16.31 3.56 -1.45
C PRO A 19 17.75 3.02 -1.39
N THR A 20 18.11 2.47 -0.22
CA THR A 20 19.45 1.92 -0.01
C THR A 20 19.69 0.71 -0.91
N SER A 21 20.97 0.37 -1.14
CA SER A 21 21.35 -0.83 -1.89
C SER A 21 20.85 -2.15 -1.29
N SER A 22 20.49 -2.14 -0.01
CA SER A 22 19.90 -3.27 0.70
C SER A 22 18.37 -3.38 0.54
N ALA A 23 17.70 -2.35 0.03
CA ALA A 23 16.25 -2.35 -0.15
C ALA A 23 15.84 -3.33 -1.26
N ARG A 24 14.86 -4.20 -0.96
CA ARG A 24 14.39 -5.24 -1.90
C ARG A 24 12.89 -5.20 -2.16
N TYR A 25 12.12 -4.62 -1.24
CA TYR A 25 10.66 -4.60 -1.27
C TYR A 25 10.15 -3.24 -0.77
N VAL A 26 8.96 -2.88 -1.22
CA VAL A 26 8.18 -1.74 -0.73
C VAL A 26 6.95 -2.28 -0.04
N ALA A 27 6.72 -1.89 1.22
CA ALA A 27 5.53 -2.26 1.97
C ALA A 27 4.55 -1.08 2.01
N PHE A 28 3.29 -1.34 1.66
CA PHE A 28 2.18 -0.39 1.74
C PHE A 28 1.31 -0.77 2.91
N LYS A 29 0.93 0.20 3.74
CA LYS A 29 0.08 -0.03 4.90
C LYS A 29 -1.09 0.93 4.86
N THR A 30 -2.30 0.39 4.90
CA THR A 30 -3.53 1.19 4.96
C THR A 30 -3.67 1.82 6.34
N LEU A 31 -4.36 2.96 6.42
CA LEU A 31 -4.70 3.61 7.68
C LEU A 31 -5.41 2.65 8.65
N TYR A 32 -4.97 2.65 9.91
CA TYR A 32 -5.67 1.99 11.02
C TYR A 32 -6.44 3.05 11.81
N ALA A 33 -7.76 3.07 11.67
CA ALA A 33 -8.66 4.01 12.33
C ALA A 33 -10.00 3.33 12.66
N PRO A 34 -10.04 2.42 13.65
CA PRO A 34 -11.23 1.59 13.91
C PRO A 34 -12.48 2.38 14.30
N ASP A 35 -12.32 3.61 14.80
CA ASP A 35 -13.43 4.51 15.11
C ASP A 35 -14.11 5.09 13.86
N GLN A 36 -13.37 5.18 12.74
CA GLN A 36 -13.86 5.66 11.44
C GLN A 36 -14.09 4.51 10.46
N MET A 37 -13.41 3.38 10.65
CA MET A 37 -13.43 2.19 9.80
C MET A 37 -13.95 0.98 10.60
N PRO A 38 -15.28 0.80 10.70
CA PRO A 38 -15.89 -0.20 11.58
C PRO A 38 -15.49 -1.65 11.25
N GLY A 39 -15.17 -1.96 9.99
CA GLY A 39 -14.66 -3.27 9.59
C GLY A 39 -13.35 -3.65 10.29
N GLN A 40 -12.59 -2.70 10.81
CA GLN A 40 -11.37 -2.98 11.58
C GLN A 40 -11.65 -3.47 13.01
N LYS A 41 -12.88 -3.26 13.53
CA LYS A 41 -13.29 -3.67 14.89
C LYS A 41 -13.97 -5.03 14.93
N ASP A 42 -14.76 -5.32 13.91
CA ASP A 42 -15.63 -6.50 13.88
C ASP A 42 -15.17 -7.49 12.81
N ARG A 43 -14.96 -8.74 13.22
CA ARG A 43 -14.43 -9.79 12.34
C ARG A 43 -15.42 -10.17 11.22
N PHE A 44 -16.72 -10.09 11.46
CA PHE A 44 -17.74 -10.43 10.48
C PHE A 44 -17.88 -9.32 9.42
N ILE A 45 -18.01 -8.07 9.87
CA ILE A 45 -18.07 -6.89 8.99
C ILE A 45 -16.75 -6.67 8.24
N GLY A 46 -15.62 -6.93 8.90
CA GLY A 46 -14.27 -6.81 8.36
C GLY A 46 -13.82 -7.95 7.44
N GLY A 47 -14.70 -8.90 7.11
CA GLY A 47 -14.36 -10.03 6.24
C GLY A 47 -13.29 -10.97 6.82
N GLY A 48 -13.06 -10.93 8.13
CA GLY A 48 -12.08 -11.78 8.81
C GLY A 48 -10.62 -11.40 8.59
N LEU A 49 -10.34 -10.25 7.98
CA LEU A 49 -8.98 -9.82 7.69
C LEU A 49 -8.23 -9.36 8.95
N ALA A 50 -6.92 -9.56 8.95
CA ALA A 50 -6.05 -8.96 9.94
C ALA A 50 -5.78 -7.50 9.55
N TYR A 51 -6.32 -6.56 10.33
CA TYR A 51 -6.12 -5.14 10.09
C TYR A 51 -4.93 -4.57 10.88
N PRO A 52 -4.28 -3.50 10.38
CA PRO A 52 -4.55 -2.85 9.09
C PRO A 52 -4.07 -3.67 7.90
N TYR A 53 -4.71 -3.44 6.75
CA TYR A 53 -4.36 -4.11 5.50
C TYR A 53 -2.96 -3.69 5.03
N VAL A 54 -2.13 -4.67 4.67
CA VAL A 54 -0.75 -4.48 4.24
C VAL A 54 -0.53 -5.21 2.91
N GLU A 55 0.21 -4.55 2.01
CA GLU A 55 0.63 -5.12 0.73
C GLU A 55 2.12 -4.89 0.48
N GLY A 56 2.66 -5.60 -0.50
CA GLY A 56 4.06 -5.49 -0.88
C GLY A 56 4.30 -5.60 -2.38
N LEU A 57 5.31 -4.88 -2.86
CA LEU A 57 5.89 -5.06 -4.19
C LEU A 57 7.39 -5.33 -4.04
N ARG A 58 7.96 -6.08 -4.98
CA ARG A 58 9.42 -6.05 -5.17
C ARG A 58 9.84 -4.65 -5.61
N LEU A 59 11.06 -4.26 -5.32
CA LEU A 59 11.54 -2.92 -5.63
C LEU A 59 11.57 -2.64 -7.15
N ASP A 60 11.84 -3.65 -7.97
CA ASP A 60 11.79 -3.55 -9.44
C ASP A 60 10.36 -3.29 -9.95
N GLU A 61 9.37 -3.98 -9.39
CA GLU A 61 7.94 -3.75 -9.69
C GLU A 61 7.52 -2.34 -9.29
N ALA A 62 7.93 -1.89 -8.11
CA ALA A 62 7.63 -0.55 -7.60
C ALA A 62 8.30 0.58 -8.41
N MET A 63 9.38 0.27 -9.12
CA MET A 63 10.14 1.20 -9.97
C MET A 63 9.75 1.15 -11.46
N HIS A 64 8.76 0.33 -11.83
CA HIS A 64 8.32 0.21 -13.23
C HIS A 64 7.77 1.55 -13.76
N ARG A 65 8.07 1.84 -15.03
CA ARG A 65 7.67 3.07 -15.74
C ARG A 65 6.37 2.90 -16.50
#